data_AF-A0A2V7NAJ7-F1
#
_entry.id   AF-A0A2V7NAJ7-F1
#
_cell.length_a   1.000
_cell.length_b   1.000
_cell.length_c   1.000
_cell.angle_alpha   90.00
_cell.angle_beta   90.00
_cell.angle_gamma   90.00
#
_symmetry.space_group_name_H-M   'P 1'
#
loop_
_entity.id
_entity.type
_entity.pdbx_description
1 polymer ?
#
loop_
_entity_poly.entity_id
_entity_poly.type
_entity_poly.pdbx_seq_one_letter_code
_entity_poly.pdbx_strand_id
1 'polypeptide(L)'
;MTLPPDFRSAADEAWERVRVAPGFLTEREARFLALAAACTPGQGVILEIGSFKGKSTVGLASIVARYSLGKVVAVDPHTAPSSTDPSLGDQSSSFDDFLQTLARAGLSEHVEVHRTFSRDLARGWSRPIRFLWIDGDHTYPGAKQDLDLFAPHLAPGGVVAFHDVLHNFAGPIRVFVEDVLGSDRYGPAGFCGSIGWAQYRPADGSSAYFRDRRRTLARRATRLIRLSERGRELRGAAKLRYKLWRALVPHGDVDPSTWVNAVEQG
;
A
#
# COMPACT_ATOMS: atom_id res chain seq x y z
N MET A 1 -0.05 -10.53 -18.72
CA MET A 1 -0.54 -9.13 -18.78
C MET A 1 0.54 -8.22 -19.34
N THR A 2 0.17 -7.12 -20.00
CA THR A 2 1.15 -6.16 -20.57
C THR A 2 0.90 -4.77 -20.00
N LEU A 3 1.97 -3.97 -19.90
CA LEU A 3 1.89 -2.55 -19.53
C LEU A 3 1.02 -1.82 -20.58
N PRO A 4 -0.04 -1.08 -20.20
CA PRO A 4 -0.82 -0.30 -21.14
C PRO A 4 0.06 0.68 -21.92
N PRO A 5 -0.10 0.84 -23.26
CA PRO A 5 0.75 1.71 -24.07
C PRO A 5 0.75 3.17 -23.60
N ASP A 6 -0.36 3.63 -23.04
CA ASP A 6 -0.56 4.99 -22.54
C ASP A 6 -0.31 5.12 -21.03
N PHE A 7 0.21 4.08 -20.37
CA PHE A 7 0.38 4.04 -18.91
C PHE A 7 1.11 5.25 -18.36
N ARG A 8 2.13 5.75 -19.08
CA ARG A 8 2.87 6.94 -18.67
C ARG A 8 1.97 8.16 -18.56
N SER A 9 1.15 8.42 -19.58
CA SER A 9 0.18 9.53 -19.59
C SER A 9 -0.86 9.35 -18.49
N ALA A 10 -1.38 8.13 -18.33
CA ALA A 10 -2.35 7.83 -17.28
C ALA A 10 -1.78 8.07 -15.87
N ALA A 11 -0.52 7.69 -15.64
CA ALA A 11 0.17 7.91 -14.36
C ALA A 11 0.48 9.40 -14.12
N ASP A 12 0.83 10.15 -15.16
CA ASP A 12 1.05 11.60 -15.07
C ASP A 12 -0.26 12.34 -14.74
N GLU A 13 -1.36 12.01 -15.42
CA GLU A 13 -2.69 12.57 -15.12
C GLU A 13 -3.21 12.19 -13.73
N ALA A 14 -2.96 10.95 -13.28
CA ALA A 14 -3.27 10.54 -11.92
C ALA A 14 -2.47 11.36 -10.91
N TRP A 15 -1.18 11.59 -11.16
CA TRP A 15 -0.32 12.40 -10.28
C TRP A 15 -0.81 13.85 -10.17
N GLU A 16 -1.27 14.47 -11.26
CA GLU A 16 -1.83 15.83 -11.22
C GLU A 16 -3.03 15.95 -10.27
N ARG A 17 -3.87 14.90 -10.18
CA ARG A 17 -4.96 14.84 -9.20
C ARG A 17 -4.45 14.56 -7.79
N VAL A 18 -3.50 13.63 -7.65
CA VAL A 18 -2.92 13.24 -6.36
C VAL A 18 -2.16 14.40 -5.69
N ARG A 19 -1.38 15.21 -6.44
CA ARG A 19 -0.51 16.23 -5.86
C ARG A 19 -1.27 17.34 -5.13
N VAL A 20 -2.51 17.62 -5.55
CA VAL A 20 -3.39 18.62 -4.92
C VAL A 20 -4.29 18.04 -3.83
N ALA A 21 -4.43 16.71 -3.75
CA ALA A 21 -5.20 16.05 -2.69
C ALA A 21 -4.46 16.08 -1.34
N PRO A 22 -5.15 16.39 -0.23
CA PRO A 22 -4.55 16.38 1.11
C PRO A 22 -4.20 14.96 1.58
N GLY A 23 -3.04 14.80 2.23
CA GLY A 23 -2.56 13.52 2.76
C GLY A 23 -1.06 13.31 2.57
N PHE A 24 -0.56 12.13 2.95
CA PHE A 24 0.86 11.81 2.97
C PHE A 24 1.20 10.75 1.90
N LEU A 25 1.63 11.20 0.73
CA LEU A 25 2.06 10.31 -0.35
C LEU A 25 3.02 11.06 -1.27
N THR A 26 4.19 10.49 -1.50
CA THR A 26 5.16 11.07 -2.45
C THR A 26 4.78 10.77 -3.90
N GLU A 27 5.31 11.52 -4.86
CA GLU A 27 5.08 11.25 -6.30
C GLU A 27 5.48 9.83 -6.69
N ARG A 28 6.67 9.40 -6.24
CA ARG A 28 7.18 8.04 -6.49
C ARG A 28 6.19 6.97 -6.02
N GLU A 29 5.66 7.13 -4.82
CA GLU A 29 4.72 6.17 -4.22
C GLU A 29 3.38 6.21 -4.95
N ALA A 30 2.88 7.39 -5.32
CA ALA A 30 1.68 7.54 -6.13
C ALA A 30 1.81 6.85 -7.50
N ARG A 31 2.97 7.00 -8.16
CA ARG A 31 3.26 6.32 -9.43
C ARG A 31 3.33 4.80 -9.27
N PHE A 32 3.83 4.30 -8.13
CA PHE A 32 3.79 2.88 -7.81
C PHE A 32 2.35 2.38 -7.59
N LEU A 33 1.51 3.11 -6.85
CA LEU A 33 0.10 2.74 -6.69
C LEU A 33 -0.63 2.72 -8.04
N ALA A 34 -0.34 3.68 -8.92
CA ALA A 34 -0.88 3.69 -10.28
C ALA A 34 -0.45 2.45 -11.08
N LEU A 35 0.83 2.07 -11.00
CA LEU A 35 1.36 0.85 -11.60
C LEU A 35 0.68 -0.40 -11.06
N ALA A 36 0.57 -0.54 -9.74
CA ALA A 36 -0.05 -1.71 -9.11
C ALA A 36 -1.54 -1.83 -9.48
N ALA A 37 -2.28 -0.70 -9.49
CA ALA A 37 -3.69 -0.69 -9.88
C ALA A 37 -3.90 -1.11 -11.34
N ALA A 38 -3.06 -0.63 -12.26
CA ALA A 38 -3.14 -0.98 -13.67
C ALA A 38 -2.65 -2.41 -13.95
N CYS A 39 -1.51 -2.78 -13.33
CA CYS A 39 -0.65 -3.85 -13.80
C CYS A 39 -0.61 -5.10 -12.91
N THR A 40 -1.42 -5.20 -11.85
CA THR A 40 -1.49 -6.44 -11.06
C THR A 40 -2.19 -7.58 -11.82
N PRO A 41 -1.55 -8.76 -12.02
CA PRO A 41 -2.10 -9.87 -12.80
C PRO A 41 -3.37 -10.49 -12.20
N GLY A 42 -3.47 -10.50 -10.86
CA GLY A 42 -4.63 -11.01 -10.14
C GLY A 42 -5.92 -10.31 -10.55
N GLN A 43 -7.02 -11.05 -10.47
CA GLN A 43 -8.37 -10.56 -10.77
C GLN A 43 -9.15 -10.32 -9.47
N GLY A 44 -10.04 -9.32 -9.47
CA GLY A 44 -10.79 -8.95 -8.28
C GLY A 44 -10.77 -7.45 -8.03
N VAL A 45 -11.03 -7.05 -6.79
CA VAL A 45 -11.15 -5.64 -6.41
C VAL A 45 -9.83 -5.07 -5.90
N ILE A 46 -9.71 -3.75 -5.98
CA ILE A 46 -8.70 -3.01 -5.22
C ILE A 46 -9.33 -2.66 -3.87
N LEU A 47 -8.71 -3.09 -2.77
CA LEU A 47 -9.11 -2.73 -1.41
C LEU A 47 -8.03 -1.83 -0.81
N GLU A 48 -8.42 -0.63 -0.41
CA GLU A 48 -7.64 0.30 0.39
C GLU A 48 -8.17 0.30 1.83
N ILE A 49 -7.27 0.10 2.79
CA ILE A 49 -7.53 0.23 4.22
C ILE A 49 -6.76 1.45 4.73
N GLY A 50 -7.48 2.45 5.23
CA GLY A 50 -6.93 3.76 5.59
C GLY A 50 -6.96 4.72 4.40
N SER A 51 -8.08 5.43 4.24
CA SER A 51 -8.31 6.37 3.13
C SER A 51 -8.08 7.83 3.54
N PHE A 52 -8.12 8.12 4.84
CA PHE A 52 -7.88 9.43 5.44
C PHE A 52 -8.61 10.61 4.77
N LYS A 53 -7.94 11.38 3.91
CA LYS A 53 -8.54 12.48 3.11
C LYS A 53 -8.51 12.19 1.60
N GLY A 54 -8.10 10.99 1.20
CA GLY A 54 -8.29 10.46 -0.15
C GLY A 54 -7.11 10.58 -1.10
N LYS A 55 -5.90 10.93 -0.63
CA LYS A 55 -4.74 11.13 -1.53
C LYS A 55 -4.37 9.88 -2.32
N SER A 56 -4.23 8.73 -1.66
CA SER A 56 -4.01 7.42 -2.31
C SER A 56 -5.24 6.97 -3.10
N THR A 57 -6.44 7.14 -2.53
CA THR A 57 -7.72 6.78 -3.16
C THR A 57 -7.89 7.45 -4.52
N VAL A 58 -7.57 8.75 -4.64
CA VAL A 58 -7.61 9.49 -5.90
C VAL A 58 -6.65 8.91 -6.93
N GLY A 59 -5.44 8.53 -6.52
CA GLY A 59 -4.46 7.91 -7.42
C GLY A 59 -4.95 6.55 -7.94
N LEU A 60 -5.45 5.70 -7.05
CA LEU A 60 -6.02 4.40 -7.39
C LEU A 60 -7.25 4.54 -8.30
N ALA A 61 -8.20 5.39 -7.92
CA ALA A 61 -9.46 5.60 -8.64
C ALA A 61 -9.24 6.23 -10.01
N SER A 62 -8.22 7.08 -10.18
CA SER A 62 -7.84 7.63 -11.49
C SER A 62 -7.49 6.53 -12.49
N ILE A 63 -6.73 5.52 -12.05
CA ILE A 63 -6.33 4.39 -12.90
C ILE A 63 -7.50 3.44 -13.14
N VAL A 64 -8.30 3.17 -12.12
CA VAL A 64 -9.51 2.36 -12.24
C VAL A 64 -10.48 2.98 -13.25
N ALA A 65 -10.69 4.29 -13.21
CA ALA A 65 -11.51 5.03 -14.16
C ALA A 65 -10.92 4.95 -15.58
N ARG A 66 -9.62 5.25 -15.73
CA ARG A 66 -8.92 5.29 -17.02
C ARG A 66 -9.03 3.98 -17.80
N TYR A 67 -8.95 2.85 -17.09
CA TYR A 67 -8.90 1.50 -17.67
C TYR A 67 -10.15 0.65 -17.41
N SER A 68 -11.23 1.26 -16.88
CA SER A 68 -12.50 0.57 -16.59
C SER A 68 -12.33 -0.68 -15.70
N LEU A 69 -11.52 -0.59 -14.65
CA LEU A 69 -11.14 -1.71 -13.78
C LEU A 69 -12.10 -1.93 -12.58
N GLY A 70 -13.34 -1.45 -12.70
CA GLY A 70 -14.35 -1.53 -11.63
C GLY A 70 -14.32 -0.32 -10.69
N LYS A 71 -14.22 -0.59 -9.37
CA LYS A 71 -14.15 0.44 -8.31
C LYS A 71 -13.05 0.12 -7.30
N VAL A 72 -12.51 1.16 -6.67
CA VAL A 72 -11.69 1.03 -5.46
C VAL A 72 -12.64 0.88 -4.28
N VAL A 73 -12.46 -0.15 -3.46
CA VAL A 73 -13.13 -0.25 -2.17
C VAL A 73 -12.26 0.44 -1.13
N ALA A 74 -12.74 1.53 -0.56
CA ALA A 74 -12.03 2.38 0.38
C ALA A 74 -12.67 2.23 1.76
N VAL A 75 -11.92 1.72 2.76
CA VAL A 75 -12.41 1.55 4.14
C VAL A 75 -11.58 2.35 5.13
N ASP A 76 -12.25 3.19 5.89
CA ASP A 76 -11.67 3.99 6.95
C ASP A 76 -12.79 4.37 7.94
N PRO A 77 -12.62 4.21 9.26
CA PRO A 77 -13.66 4.60 10.21
C PRO A 77 -13.79 6.13 10.33
N HIS A 78 -12.78 6.90 9.91
CA HIS A 78 -12.69 8.35 10.04
C HIS A 78 -13.02 8.86 11.46
N THR A 79 -12.49 8.18 12.48
CA THR A 79 -12.74 8.52 13.90
C THR A 79 -12.06 9.83 14.30
N ALA A 80 -12.67 10.57 15.24
CA ALA A 80 -12.02 11.68 15.94
C ALA A 80 -11.95 11.44 17.47
N PRO A 81 -10.91 11.96 18.16
CA PRO A 81 -9.75 12.63 17.56
C PRO A 81 -8.91 11.65 16.74
N SER A 82 -8.48 12.06 15.54
CA SER A 82 -7.61 11.20 14.74
C SER A 82 -6.22 11.21 15.33
N SER A 83 -5.67 10.04 15.64
CA SER A 83 -4.27 9.88 16.00
C SER A 83 -3.30 10.17 14.84
N THR A 84 -3.81 10.33 13.61
CA THR A 84 -3.03 10.54 12.39
C THR A 84 -3.20 11.93 11.79
N ASP A 85 -4.13 12.76 12.29
CA ASP A 85 -4.36 14.11 11.77
C ASP A 85 -4.25 15.19 12.86
N PRO A 86 -3.04 15.74 13.08
CA PRO A 86 -2.84 16.87 13.98
C PRO A 86 -3.47 18.17 13.48
N SER A 87 -3.99 18.20 12.23
CA SER A 87 -4.60 19.38 11.60
C SER A 87 -6.14 19.36 11.61
N LEU A 88 -6.77 18.37 12.25
CA LEU A 88 -8.24 18.28 12.35
C LEU A 88 -8.90 19.54 12.94
N GLY A 89 -8.18 20.32 13.74
CA GLY A 89 -8.73 21.54 14.35
C GLY A 89 -10.03 21.24 15.10
N ASP A 90 -11.10 21.97 14.78
CA ASP A 90 -12.46 21.77 15.33
C ASP A 90 -13.30 20.72 14.58
N GLN A 91 -12.78 20.12 13.50
CA GLN A 91 -13.51 19.11 12.74
C GLN A 91 -13.62 17.80 13.51
N SER A 92 -14.81 17.19 13.46
CA SER A 92 -15.10 15.93 14.15
C SER A 92 -14.68 14.68 13.38
N SER A 93 -14.15 14.80 12.14
CA SER A 93 -13.77 13.66 11.28
C SER A 93 -13.13 14.15 9.98
N SER A 94 -12.27 13.33 9.36
CA SER A 94 -11.75 13.58 8.00
C SER A 94 -12.70 13.12 6.88
N PHE A 95 -13.89 12.60 7.21
CA PHE A 95 -14.79 12.00 6.22
C PHE A 95 -15.32 13.01 5.19
N ASP A 96 -15.66 14.23 5.61
CA ASP A 96 -16.16 15.25 4.68
C ASP A 96 -15.05 15.74 3.75
N ASP A 97 -13.82 15.89 4.26
CA ASP A 97 -12.62 16.19 3.46
C ASP A 97 -12.37 15.08 2.42
N PHE A 98 -12.56 13.82 2.79
CA PHE A 98 -12.44 12.68 1.88
C PHE A 98 -13.48 12.73 0.76
N LEU A 99 -14.77 12.89 1.08
CA LEU A 99 -15.83 12.99 0.08
C LEU A 99 -15.63 14.21 -0.84
N GLN A 100 -15.23 15.35 -0.28
CA GLN A 100 -14.93 16.55 -1.05
C GLN A 100 -13.74 16.35 -2.00
N THR A 101 -12.71 15.62 -1.55
CA THR A 101 -11.55 15.28 -2.38
C THR A 101 -11.96 14.42 -3.58
N LEU A 102 -12.79 13.39 -3.36
CA LEU A 102 -13.31 12.55 -4.46
C LEU A 102 -14.18 13.35 -5.44
N ALA A 103 -15.06 14.20 -4.93
CA ALA A 103 -15.94 15.03 -5.75
C ALA A 103 -15.14 16.02 -6.61
N ARG A 104 -14.15 16.71 -6.02
CA ARG A 104 -13.26 17.63 -6.75
C ARG A 104 -12.43 16.94 -7.83
N ALA A 105 -12.04 15.69 -7.59
CA ALA A 105 -11.32 14.89 -8.58
C ALA A 105 -12.24 14.30 -9.66
N GLY A 106 -13.56 14.36 -9.50
CA GLY A 106 -14.53 13.74 -10.41
C GLY A 106 -14.53 12.20 -10.34
N LEU A 107 -14.18 11.62 -9.18
CA LEU A 107 -13.93 10.18 -9.04
C LEU A 107 -14.91 9.45 -8.12
N SER A 108 -15.94 10.13 -7.60
CA SER A 108 -16.91 9.55 -6.65
C SER A 108 -17.55 8.25 -7.15
N GLU A 109 -17.88 8.16 -8.44
CA GLU A 109 -18.49 6.96 -9.04
C GLU A 109 -17.54 5.75 -9.12
N HIS A 110 -16.23 5.98 -9.02
CA HIS A 110 -15.18 4.96 -9.10
C HIS A 110 -14.71 4.46 -7.74
N VAL A 111 -15.33 4.92 -6.65
CA VAL A 111 -14.99 4.52 -5.28
C VAL A 111 -16.23 3.97 -4.58
N GLU A 112 -16.08 2.81 -3.98
CA GLU A 112 -17.02 2.22 -3.04
C GLU A 112 -16.55 2.56 -1.62
N VAL A 113 -17.23 3.49 -0.97
CA VAL A 113 -16.81 4.08 0.31
C VAL A 113 -17.43 3.34 1.49
N HIS A 114 -16.59 2.90 2.44
CA HIS A 114 -16.99 2.26 3.68
C HIS A 114 -16.47 3.03 4.90
N ARG A 115 -17.35 3.83 5.52
CA ARG A 115 -17.03 4.53 6.78
C ARG A 115 -17.19 3.60 7.99
N THR A 116 -16.27 2.65 8.14
CA THR A 116 -16.29 1.65 9.22
C THR A 116 -14.87 1.14 9.52
N PHE A 117 -14.70 0.38 10.61
CA PHE A 117 -13.43 -0.29 10.84
C PHE A 117 -13.25 -1.45 9.85
N SER A 118 -12.01 -1.68 9.41
CA SER A 118 -11.62 -2.80 8.55
C SER A 118 -12.11 -4.16 9.08
N ARG A 119 -12.00 -4.39 10.40
CA ARG A 119 -12.52 -5.59 11.08
C ARG A 119 -14.03 -5.81 10.97
N ASP A 120 -14.80 -4.74 10.83
CA ASP A 120 -16.25 -4.85 10.72
C ASP A 120 -16.64 -5.11 9.26
N LEU A 121 -15.95 -4.47 8.30
CA LEU A 121 -16.07 -4.79 6.88
C LEU A 121 -15.69 -6.26 6.58
N ALA A 122 -14.64 -6.77 7.22
CA ALA A 122 -14.14 -8.13 7.00
C ALA A 122 -15.17 -9.23 7.32
N ARG A 123 -16.12 -9.00 8.23
CA ARG A 123 -17.12 -10.01 8.65
C ARG A 123 -18.02 -10.50 7.52
N GLY A 124 -18.24 -9.66 6.51
CA GLY A 124 -19.07 -9.98 5.34
C GLY A 124 -18.25 -10.10 4.05
N TRP A 125 -16.93 -10.09 4.13
CA TRP A 125 -16.09 -10.01 2.93
C TRP A 125 -15.97 -11.37 2.25
N SER A 126 -16.26 -11.40 0.94
CA SER A 126 -16.15 -12.60 0.10
C SER A 126 -15.54 -12.32 -1.27
N ARG A 127 -15.21 -11.05 -1.58
CA ARG A 127 -14.74 -10.62 -2.89
C ARG A 127 -13.25 -10.94 -3.04
N PRO A 128 -12.81 -11.52 -4.17
CA PRO A 128 -11.38 -11.67 -4.44
C PRO A 128 -10.72 -10.29 -4.54
N ILE A 129 -9.54 -10.15 -3.96
CA ILE A 129 -8.75 -8.92 -3.93
C ILE A 129 -7.58 -9.08 -4.90
N ARG A 130 -7.53 -8.24 -5.94
CA ARG A 130 -6.35 -8.17 -6.81
C ARG A 130 -5.27 -7.28 -6.24
N PHE A 131 -5.63 -6.19 -5.56
CA PHE A 131 -4.65 -5.32 -4.92
C PHE A 131 -5.13 -4.91 -3.53
N LEU A 132 -4.38 -5.32 -2.51
CA LEU A 132 -4.60 -4.97 -1.10
C LEU A 132 -3.61 -3.89 -0.70
N TRP A 133 -4.10 -2.69 -0.46
CA TRP A 133 -3.34 -1.53 -0.02
C TRP A 133 -3.64 -1.23 1.46
N ILE A 134 -2.64 -1.38 2.33
CA ILE A 134 -2.76 -1.20 3.78
C ILE A 134 -2.00 0.05 4.21
N ASP A 135 -2.74 1.06 4.66
CA ASP A 135 -2.27 2.38 5.09
C ASP A 135 -3.11 2.92 6.27
N GLY A 136 -3.55 1.99 7.13
CA GLY A 136 -4.42 2.26 8.28
C GLY A 136 -3.66 2.49 9.58
N ASP A 137 -3.78 1.56 10.52
CA ASP A 137 -3.12 1.67 11.82
C ASP A 137 -1.65 1.22 11.75
N HIS A 138 -0.74 2.14 12.08
CA HIS A 138 0.70 1.92 12.13
C HIS A 138 1.22 1.18 13.38
N THR A 139 0.34 0.75 14.28
CA THR A 139 0.70 -0.23 15.31
C THR A 139 0.86 -1.63 14.71
N TYR A 140 1.70 -2.47 15.34
CA TYR A 140 1.84 -3.86 14.90
C TYR A 140 0.52 -4.65 14.97
N PRO A 141 -0.27 -4.58 16.07
CA PRO A 141 -1.56 -5.27 16.13
C PRO A 141 -2.55 -4.82 15.05
N GLY A 142 -2.60 -3.51 14.74
CA GLY A 142 -3.49 -2.96 13.72
C GLY A 142 -3.14 -3.45 12.31
N ALA A 143 -1.91 -3.17 11.87
CA ALA A 143 -1.43 -3.62 10.56
C ALA A 143 -1.48 -5.14 10.39
N LYS A 144 -1.22 -5.91 11.47
CA LYS A 144 -1.33 -7.36 11.45
C LYS A 144 -2.78 -7.83 11.33
N GLN A 145 -3.71 -7.22 12.06
CA GLN A 145 -5.14 -7.53 11.96
C GLN A 145 -5.63 -7.29 10.52
N ASP A 146 -5.26 -6.18 9.90
CA ASP A 146 -5.64 -5.89 8.51
C ASP A 146 -5.10 -6.95 7.53
N LEU A 147 -3.83 -7.35 7.68
CA LEU A 147 -3.27 -8.42 6.86
C LEU A 147 -3.99 -9.76 7.09
N ASP A 148 -4.15 -10.16 8.35
CA ASP A 148 -4.71 -11.46 8.70
C ASP A 148 -6.18 -11.60 8.24
N LEU A 149 -6.95 -10.50 8.27
CA LEU A 149 -8.34 -10.46 7.80
C LEU A 149 -8.46 -10.51 6.28
N PHE A 150 -7.60 -9.81 5.53
CA PHE A 150 -7.80 -9.62 4.09
C PHE A 150 -6.85 -10.43 3.19
N ALA A 151 -5.68 -10.85 3.67
CA ALA A 151 -4.77 -11.71 2.91
C ALA A 151 -5.41 -13.04 2.44
N PRO A 152 -6.30 -13.70 3.20
CA PRO A 152 -7.00 -14.90 2.72
C PRO A 152 -7.84 -14.68 1.46
N HIS A 153 -8.22 -13.43 1.17
CA HIS A 153 -9.03 -13.05 0.01
C HIS A 153 -8.19 -12.59 -1.18
N LEU A 154 -6.85 -12.57 -1.08
CA LEU A 154 -5.99 -12.26 -2.21
C LEU A 154 -6.18 -13.28 -3.33
N ALA A 155 -6.48 -12.79 -4.52
CA ALA A 155 -6.51 -13.62 -5.71
C ALA A 155 -5.08 -14.05 -6.09
N PRO A 156 -4.86 -15.27 -6.61
CA PRO A 156 -3.58 -15.65 -7.18
C PRO A 156 -3.08 -14.60 -8.19
N GLY A 157 -1.82 -14.20 -8.07
CA GLY A 157 -1.23 -13.12 -8.86
C GLY A 157 -1.57 -11.71 -8.36
N GLY A 158 -2.38 -11.57 -7.30
CA GLY A 158 -2.68 -10.32 -6.63
C GLY A 158 -1.48 -9.74 -5.88
N VAL A 159 -1.56 -8.49 -5.47
CA VAL A 159 -0.48 -7.79 -4.75
C VAL A 159 -0.98 -7.34 -3.38
N VAL A 160 -0.15 -7.51 -2.36
CA VAL A 160 -0.30 -6.81 -1.08
C VAL A 160 0.77 -5.76 -0.97
N ALA A 161 0.41 -4.57 -0.53
CA ALA A 161 1.34 -3.49 -0.24
C ALA A 161 0.96 -2.75 1.04
N PHE A 162 1.99 -2.28 1.73
CA PHE A 162 1.89 -1.50 2.96
C PHE A 162 2.57 -0.15 2.75
N HIS A 163 1.95 0.93 3.23
CA HIS A 163 2.65 2.21 3.37
C HIS A 163 3.60 2.20 4.56
N ASP A 164 4.50 3.17 4.60
CA ASP A 164 5.34 3.46 5.78
C ASP A 164 6.22 2.30 6.31
N VAL A 165 6.44 1.26 5.51
CA VAL A 165 7.34 0.14 5.82
C VAL A 165 8.78 0.61 6.02
N LEU A 166 9.20 1.67 5.32
CA LEU A 166 10.51 2.31 5.53
C LEU A 166 10.39 3.69 6.19
N HIS A 167 9.37 3.87 7.04
CA HIS A 167 9.24 4.96 8.00
C HIS A 167 9.41 4.48 9.45
N ASN A 168 9.47 5.42 10.39
CA ASN A 168 9.73 5.12 11.80
C ASN A 168 8.47 4.66 12.55
N PHE A 169 7.77 3.69 11.96
CA PHE A 169 6.62 3.01 12.54
C PHE A 169 6.97 1.52 12.66
N ALA A 170 6.78 0.95 13.85
CA ALA A 170 7.13 -0.44 14.08
C ALA A 170 6.16 -1.42 13.40
N GLY A 171 4.88 -1.05 13.25
CA GLY A 171 3.84 -1.96 12.75
C GLY A 171 4.08 -2.43 11.32
N PRO A 172 4.00 -1.53 10.32
CA PRO A 172 4.09 -1.91 8.91
C PRO A 172 5.38 -2.68 8.58
N ILE A 173 6.53 -2.23 9.08
CA ILE A 173 7.80 -2.92 8.80
C ILE A 173 7.87 -4.32 9.40
N ARG A 174 7.35 -4.51 10.60
CA ARG A 174 7.35 -5.81 11.25
C ARG A 174 6.44 -6.78 10.52
N VAL A 175 5.20 -6.39 10.24
CA VAL A 175 4.25 -7.23 9.49
C VAL A 175 4.81 -7.57 8.11
N PHE A 176 5.35 -6.58 7.39
CA PHE A 176 5.90 -6.83 6.06
C PHE A 176 7.11 -7.78 6.09
N VAL A 177 8.01 -7.66 7.06
CA VAL A 177 9.18 -8.54 7.16
C VAL A 177 8.80 -9.94 7.68
N GLU A 178 8.03 -10.01 8.75
CA GLU A 178 7.70 -11.24 9.48
C GLU A 178 6.66 -12.09 8.72
N ASP A 179 5.56 -11.47 8.25
CA ASP A 179 4.41 -12.19 7.69
C ASP A 179 4.39 -12.21 6.15
N VAL A 180 5.03 -11.23 5.47
CA VAL A 180 5.04 -11.14 4.01
C VAL A 180 6.36 -11.64 3.41
N LEU A 181 7.49 -11.01 3.71
CA LEU A 181 8.79 -11.44 3.17
C LEU A 181 9.23 -12.81 3.70
N GLY A 182 8.87 -13.15 4.93
CA GLY A 182 9.15 -14.45 5.55
C GLY A 182 8.29 -15.61 5.03
N SER A 183 7.22 -15.32 4.28
CA SER A 183 6.21 -16.30 3.88
C SER A 183 6.49 -16.89 2.50
N ASP A 184 6.15 -18.18 2.35
CA ASP A 184 6.21 -18.92 1.09
C ASP A 184 4.99 -18.70 0.20
N ARG A 185 3.97 -17.99 0.68
CA ARG A 185 2.77 -17.65 -0.10
C ARG A 185 2.99 -16.51 -1.10
N TYR A 186 4.14 -15.84 -1.02
CA TYR A 186 4.44 -14.68 -1.85
C TYR A 186 5.57 -14.99 -2.83
N GLY A 187 5.59 -14.31 -3.96
CA GLY A 187 6.59 -14.45 -5.02
C GLY A 187 7.53 -13.23 -5.07
N PRO A 188 7.56 -12.50 -6.20
CA PRO A 188 8.24 -11.21 -6.31
C PRO A 188 7.83 -10.23 -5.20
N ALA A 189 8.80 -9.50 -4.68
CA ALA A 189 8.60 -8.49 -3.65
C ALA A 189 9.64 -7.37 -3.80
N GLY A 190 9.36 -6.20 -3.23
CA GLY A 190 10.26 -5.06 -3.28
C GLY A 190 9.79 -3.90 -2.43
N PHE A 191 10.48 -2.77 -2.59
CA PHE A 191 10.10 -1.50 -1.98
C PHE A 191 10.08 -0.39 -3.02
N CYS A 192 9.24 0.63 -2.81
CA CYS A 192 9.20 1.86 -3.60
C CYS A 192 8.95 3.04 -2.66
N GLY A 193 9.92 3.93 -2.48
CA GLY A 193 9.83 4.97 -1.46
C GLY A 193 9.78 4.37 -0.05
N SER A 194 8.66 4.50 0.64
CA SER A 194 8.40 3.81 1.91
C SER A 194 7.53 2.57 1.78
N ILE A 195 6.95 2.31 0.60
CA ILE A 195 6.06 1.19 0.34
C ILE A 195 6.84 -0.11 0.35
N GLY A 196 6.35 -1.12 1.05
CA GLY A 196 6.73 -2.52 0.86
C GLY A 196 5.61 -3.25 0.12
N TRP A 197 5.96 -4.04 -0.90
CA TRP A 197 4.97 -4.80 -1.68
C TRP A 197 5.44 -6.24 -1.97
N ALA A 198 4.48 -7.16 -2.11
CA ALA A 198 4.73 -8.52 -2.57
C ALA A 198 3.54 -9.08 -3.36
N GLN A 199 3.83 -9.89 -4.37
CA GLN A 199 2.81 -10.61 -5.13
C GLN A 199 2.41 -11.90 -4.43
N TYR A 200 1.12 -12.14 -4.26
CA TYR A 200 0.55 -13.40 -3.76
C TYR A 200 0.66 -14.49 -4.83
N ARG A 201 1.48 -15.51 -4.53
CA ARG A 201 1.83 -16.63 -5.39
C ARG A 201 1.74 -17.94 -4.59
N PRO A 202 0.53 -18.41 -4.27
CA PRO A 202 0.35 -19.58 -3.40
C PRO A 202 0.84 -20.90 -4.02
N ALA A 203 0.97 -20.97 -5.35
CA ALA A 203 1.39 -22.18 -6.06
C ALA A 203 2.91 -22.38 -6.08
N ASP A 204 3.68 -21.28 -6.19
CA ASP A 204 5.11 -21.32 -6.50
C ASP A 204 5.96 -20.29 -5.73
N GLY A 205 5.35 -19.54 -4.79
CA GLY A 205 6.05 -18.56 -3.96
C GLY A 205 7.17 -19.17 -3.08
N SER A 206 7.09 -20.48 -2.81
CA SER A 206 8.09 -21.26 -2.08
C SER A 206 9.35 -21.59 -2.89
N SER A 207 9.39 -21.26 -4.20
CA SER A 207 10.55 -21.53 -5.04
C SER A 207 11.80 -20.86 -4.47
N ALA A 208 12.96 -21.52 -4.62
CA ALA A 208 14.24 -20.99 -4.15
C ALA A 208 14.52 -19.60 -4.74
N TYR A 209 14.17 -19.40 -6.02
CA TYR A 209 14.29 -18.13 -6.72
C TYR A 209 13.60 -16.98 -5.98
N PHE A 210 12.32 -17.11 -5.64
CA PHE A 210 11.63 -16.03 -4.93
C PHE A 210 12.03 -15.95 -3.46
N ARG A 211 12.17 -17.10 -2.79
CA ARG A 211 12.51 -17.18 -1.36
C ARG A 211 13.84 -16.50 -1.06
N ASP A 212 14.89 -16.70 -1.87
CA ASP A 212 16.20 -16.09 -1.64
C ASP A 212 16.21 -14.58 -1.86
N ARG A 213 15.45 -14.10 -2.86
CA ARG A 213 15.25 -12.66 -3.08
C ARG A 213 14.51 -12.02 -1.91
N ARG A 214 13.41 -12.61 -1.43
CA ARG A 214 12.68 -12.11 -0.25
C ARG A 214 13.53 -12.14 1.02
N ARG A 215 14.29 -13.22 1.26
CA ARG A 215 15.23 -13.30 2.40
C ARG A 215 16.30 -12.22 2.36
N THR A 216 16.79 -11.88 1.17
CA THR A 216 17.76 -10.78 1.02
C THR A 216 17.16 -9.43 1.40
N LEU A 217 15.92 -9.15 0.99
CA LEU A 217 15.17 -7.96 1.38
C LEU A 217 14.91 -7.95 2.90
N ALA A 218 14.43 -9.07 3.46
CA ALA A 218 14.13 -9.23 4.87
C ALA A 218 15.36 -8.96 5.75
N ARG A 219 16.52 -9.51 5.39
CA ARG A 219 17.79 -9.29 6.12
C ARG A 219 18.18 -7.81 6.18
N ARG A 220 17.92 -7.04 5.13
CA ARG A 220 18.21 -5.60 5.08
C ARG A 220 17.20 -4.82 5.93
N ALA A 221 15.90 -5.10 5.74
CA ALA A 221 14.82 -4.41 6.45
C ALA A 221 14.77 -4.73 7.95
N THR A 222 15.13 -5.95 8.39
CA THR A 222 15.17 -6.35 9.81
C THR A 222 16.05 -5.43 10.67
N ARG A 223 17.10 -4.84 10.07
CA ARG A 223 17.98 -3.89 10.79
C ARG A 223 17.25 -2.62 11.22
N LEU A 224 16.17 -2.27 10.53
CA LEU A 224 15.33 -1.11 10.82
C LEU A 224 14.29 -1.42 11.90
N ILE A 225 13.82 -2.66 12.04
CA ILE A 225 12.83 -3.07 13.07
C ILE A 225 13.29 -2.68 14.47
N ARG A 226 14.51 -3.08 14.85
CA ARG A 226 15.08 -2.75 16.18
C ARG A 226 15.23 -1.26 16.45
N LEU A 227 15.23 -0.45 15.39
CA LEU A 227 15.29 1.00 15.49
C LEU A 227 13.89 1.60 15.59
N SER A 228 12.92 1.11 14.80
CA SER A 228 11.54 1.58 14.82
C SER A 228 10.78 1.23 16.12
N GLU A 229 11.18 0.16 16.80
CA GLU A 229 10.66 -0.19 18.13
C GLU A 229 11.00 0.83 19.23
N ARG A 230 11.96 1.74 19.00
CA ARG A 230 12.37 2.76 19.99
C ARG A 230 11.44 3.98 20.03
N GLY A 231 10.32 3.94 19.29
CA GLY A 231 9.33 5.01 19.24
C GLY A 231 9.49 5.95 18.05
N ARG A 232 8.48 6.81 17.81
CA ARG A 232 8.33 7.65 16.59
C ARG A 232 9.40 8.73 16.42
N GLU A 233 10.10 9.14 17.48
CA GLU A 233 11.15 10.17 17.39
C GLU A 233 12.55 9.58 17.59
N LEU A 234 13.17 9.14 16.49
CA LEU A 234 14.61 8.84 16.51
C LEU A 234 15.41 10.15 16.60
N ARG A 235 16.33 10.22 17.58
CA ARG A 235 17.25 11.34 17.79
C ARG A 235 18.72 10.88 17.73
N GLY A 236 19.62 11.82 17.46
CA GLY A 236 21.07 11.61 17.49
C GLY A 236 21.57 10.41 16.66
N ALA A 237 22.42 9.58 17.27
CA ALA A 237 23.04 8.42 16.63
C ALA A 237 22.02 7.40 16.10
N ALA A 238 20.87 7.23 16.75
CA ALA A 238 19.84 6.30 16.30
C ALA A 238 19.20 6.74 14.98
N LYS A 239 18.96 8.05 14.81
CA LYS A 239 18.45 8.63 13.56
C LYS A 239 19.45 8.50 12.42
N LEU A 240 20.73 8.77 12.69
CA LEU A 240 21.80 8.61 11.70
C LEU A 240 21.92 7.14 11.25
N ARG A 241 21.90 6.22 12.22
CA ARG A 241 21.97 4.78 11.98
C ARG A 241 20.76 4.28 11.19
N TYR A 242 19.56 4.78 11.48
CA TYR A 242 18.35 4.49 10.69
C TYR A 242 18.51 4.94 9.23
N LYS A 243 18.95 6.18 9.01
CA LYS A 243 19.19 6.71 7.64
C LYS A 243 20.19 5.86 6.87
N LEU A 244 21.30 5.47 7.51
CA LEU A 244 22.33 4.62 6.92
C LEU A 244 21.77 3.24 6.53
N TRP A 245 21.05 2.58 7.43
CA TRP A 245 20.46 1.26 7.14
C TRP A 245 19.34 1.34 6.09
N ARG A 246 18.52 2.40 6.11
CA ARG A 246 17.46 2.62 5.12
C ARG A 246 18.04 2.81 3.72
N ALA A 247 19.17 3.51 3.60
CA ALA A 247 19.87 3.67 2.31
C ALA A 247 20.33 2.35 1.69
N LEU A 248 20.50 1.29 2.50
CA LEU A 248 20.90 -0.05 2.03
C LEU A 248 19.71 -0.92 1.59
N VAL A 249 18.48 -0.54 1.93
CA VAL A 249 17.26 -1.19 1.41
C VAL A 249 16.98 -0.61 0.02
N PRO A 250 16.77 -1.42 -1.03
CA PRO A 250 16.46 -0.89 -2.36
C PRO A 250 15.02 -0.36 -2.39
N HIS A 251 14.87 0.96 -2.43
CA HIS A 251 13.57 1.66 -2.36
C HIS A 251 13.47 2.83 -3.36
N GLY A 252 14.19 2.70 -4.47
CA GLY A 252 14.17 3.65 -5.58
C GLY A 252 12.85 3.63 -6.35
N ASP A 253 12.82 4.33 -7.47
CA ASP A 253 11.71 4.24 -8.41
C ASP A 253 11.61 2.82 -8.99
N VAL A 254 10.38 2.37 -9.22
CA VAL A 254 10.10 1.08 -9.84
C VAL A 254 9.89 1.31 -11.34
N ASP A 255 10.74 0.71 -12.17
CA ASP A 255 10.54 0.69 -13.61
C ASP A 255 9.30 -0.15 -13.97
N PRO A 256 8.29 0.42 -14.65
CA PRO A 256 7.04 -0.29 -14.96
C PRO A 256 7.24 -1.60 -15.73
N SER A 257 8.09 -1.60 -16.75
CA SER A 257 8.33 -2.77 -17.60
C SER A 257 9.01 -3.89 -16.82
N THR A 258 10.03 -3.55 -16.03
CA THR A 258 10.73 -4.48 -15.15
C THR A 258 9.79 -5.06 -14.09
N TRP A 259 8.90 -4.24 -13.53
CA TRP A 259 7.93 -4.70 -12.54
C TRP A 259 6.89 -5.65 -13.14
N VAL A 260 6.30 -5.30 -14.29
CA VAL A 260 5.35 -6.17 -15.02
C VAL A 260 6.01 -7.51 -15.32
N ASN A 261 7.22 -7.50 -15.86
CA ASN A 261 7.97 -8.74 -16.12
C ASN A 261 8.19 -9.56 -14.84
N ALA A 262 8.51 -8.90 -13.72
CA ALA A 262 8.73 -9.60 -12.47
C ALA A 262 7.45 -10.28 -11.94
N VAL A 263 6.29 -9.61 -12.00
CA VAL A 263 5.02 -10.17 -11.50
C VAL A 263 4.36 -11.17 -12.45
N GLU A 264 4.73 -11.16 -13.73
CA GLU A 264 4.29 -12.15 -14.72
C GLU A 264 5.14 -13.43 -14.68
N GLN A 265 6.43 -13.31 -14.35
CA GLN A 265 7.33 -14.46 -14.26
C GLN A 265 6.92 -15.42 -13.13
N GLY A 266 6.52 -16.62 -13.51
CA GLY A 266 6.68 -17.85 -12.75
C GLY A 266 6.05 -19.03 -13.46
#